data_AF-A0A261QMF3-F1
#
_entry.id   AF-A0A261QMF3-F1
#
_cell.length_a   1.000
_cell.length_b   1.000
_cell.length_c   1.000
_cell.angle_alpha   90.00
_cell.angle_beta   90.00
_cell.angle_gamma   90.00
#
_symmetry.space_group_name_H-M   'P 1'
#
loop_
_entity.id
_entity.type
_entity.pdbx_description
1 polymer ?
#
loop_
_entity_poly.entity_id
_entity_poly.type
_entity_poly.pdbx_seq_one_letter_code
_entity_poly.pdbx_strand_id
1 'polypeptide(L)' 'MLSDDQYERISPFLPGKASEPGRTAADTRLFVEAVLWIARTGSPWRDLPPDFEEVFIDSPIVRVHQHAAGSPK' A
#
# COMPACT_ATOMS: atom_id res chain seq x y z
N MET A 1 13.71 -4.55 -1.72
CA MET A 1 12.61 -3.98 -2.52
C MET A 1 12.22 -4.94 -3.63
N LEU A 2 11.09 -4.70 -4.29
CA LEU A 2 10.69 -5.49 -5.47
C LEU A 2 11.58 -5.11 -6.65
N SER A 3 11.99 -6.09 -7.45
CA SER A 3 12.56 -5.81 -8.77
C SER A 3 11.48 -5.26 -9.71
N ASP A 4 11.87 -4.49 -10.72
CA ASP A 4 10.97 -3.98 -11.75
C ASP A 4 10.22 -5.12 -12.46
N ASP A 5 10.94 -6.18 -12.85
CA ASP A 5 10.34 -7.36 -13.49
C ASP A 5 9.30 -8.06 -12.59
N GLN A 6 9.55 -8.10 -11.28
CA GLN A 6 8.60 -8.68 -10.33
C GLN A 6 7.36 -7.79 -10.22
N TYR A 7 7.55 -6.47 -10.30
CA TYR A 7 6.49 -5.50 -10.17
C TYR A 7 5.60 -5.51 -11.41
N GLU A 8 6.20 -5.56 -12.60
CA GLU A 8 5.48 -5.71 -13.87
C GLU A 8 4.62 -6.97 -13.91
N ARG A 9 5.06 -8.06 -13.29
CA ARG A 9 4.28 -9.30 -13.22
C ARG A 9 3.04 -9.17 -12.34
N ILE A 10 3.08 -8.36 -11.28
CA ILE A 10 1.95 -8.21 -10.34
C ILE A 10 1.07 -6.98 -10.62
N SER A 11 1.63 -5.93 -11.22
CA SER A 11 0.97 -4.66 -11.52
C SER A 11 -0.37 -4.82 -12.27
N PRO A 12 -0.51 -5.74 -13.24
CA PRO A 12 -1.80 -6.00 -13.90
C PRO A 12 -2.91 -6.49 -12.96
N PHE A 13 -2.60 -6.96 -11.76
CA PHE A 13 -3.58 -7.42 -10.77
C PHE A 13 -3.84 -6.39 -9.67
N LEU A 14 -3.09 -5.30 -9.62
CA LEU A 14 -3.24 -4.28 -8.61
C LEU A 14 -4.30 -3.24 -9.03
N PRO A 15 -5.12 -2.75 -8.09
CA PRO A 15 -6.05 -1.66 -8.32
C PRO A 15 -5.33 -0.32 -8.48
N GLY A 16 -6.00 0.65 -9.13
CA GLY A 16 -5.51 2.03 -9.23
C GLY A 16 -4.65 2.29 -10.47
N LYS A 17 -4.83 1.48 -11.52
CA LYS A 17 -4.22 1.73 -12.83
C LYS A 17 -4.67 3.08 -13.37
N ALA A 18 -3.84 3.74 -14.18
CA ALA A 18 -4.18 5.03 -14.78
C ALA A 18 -5.51 5.04 -15.55
N SER A 19 -5.96 3.88 -16.03
CA SER A 19 -7.23 3.69 -16.75
C SER A 19 -8.45 3.43 -15.84
N GLU A 20 -8.30 3.29 -14.53
CA GLU A 20 -9.38 2.95 -13.61
C GLU A 20 -9.97 4.20 -12.92
N PRO A 21 -11.30 4.44 -13.01
CA PRO A 21 -11.94 5.55 -12.32
C PRO A 21 -12.04 5.24 -10.81
N GLY A 22 -11.50 6.12 -9.96
CA GLY A 22 -11.65 5.97 -8.49
C GLY A 22 -10.44 6.29 -7.61
N ARG A 23 -9.44 7.00 -8.13
CA ARG A 23 -8.14 7.41 -7.53
C ARG A 23 -6.99 6.52 -8.00
N THR A 24 -6.15 7.13 -8.82
CA THR A 24 -4.77 6.71 -9.03
C THR A 24 -4.09 6.77 -7.66
N ALA A 25 -3.66 5.64 -7.09
CA ALA A 25 -2.74 5.71 -5.97
C ALA A 25 -1.45 6.32 -6.53
N ALA A 26 -1.01 7.45 -5.97
CA ALA A 26 0.15 8.19 -6.48
C ALA A 26 1.34 7.24 -6.73
N ASP A 27 1.51 6.23 -5.87
CA ASP A 27 2.51 5.17 -6.04
C ASP A 27 2.01 3.79 -5.56
N THR A 28 1.22 3.07 -6.36
CA THR A 28 0.79 1.68 -6.09
C THR A 28 1.97 0.74 -5.76
N ARG A 29 3.13 0.98 -6.39
CA ARG A 29 4.37 0.22 -6.11
C ARG A 29 4.81 0.39 -4.67
N LEU A 30 4.85 1.62 -4.19
CA LEU A 30 5.34 1.96 -2.87
C LEU A 30 4.42 1.38 -1.78
N PHE A 31 3.11 1.29 -2.04
CA PHE A 31 2.17 0.57 -1.19
C PHE A 31 2.51 -0.93 -1.08
N VAL A 32 2.75 -1.60 -2.21
CA VAL A 32 3.11 -3.03 -2.22
C VAL A 32 4.44 -3.26 -1.51
N GLU A 33 5.41 -2.36 -1.69
CA GLU A 33 6.69 -2.45 -1.00
C GLU A 33 6.56 -2.28 0.52
N ALA A 34 5.68 -1.39 0.99
CA ALA A 34 5.35 -1.24 2.40
C ALA A 34 4.71 -2.52 2.98
N VAL A 35 3.74 -3.12 2.28
CA VAL A 35 3.11 -4.39 2.67
C VAL A 35 4.16 -5.50 2.80
N LEU A 36 5.06 -5.60 1.83
CA LEU A 36 6.10 -6.62 1.81
C LEU A 36 7.20 -6.38 2.84
N TRP A 37 7.46 -5.13 3.21
CA TRP A 37 8.36 -4.82 4.31
C TRP A 37 7.80 -5.36 5.62
N ILE A 38 6.53 -5.08 5.93
CA ILE A 38 5.84 -5.60 7.13
C ILE A 38 5.79 -7.12 7.14
N ALA A 39 5.43 -7.74 6.00
CA ALA A 39 5.38 -9.20 5.90
C ALA A 39 6.77 -9.84 6.14
N ARG A 40 7.86 -9.13 5.82
CA ARG A 40 9.23 -9.61 6.01
C ARG A 40 9.76 -9.36 7.43
N THR A 41 9.41 -8.25 8.05
CA THR A 41 9.94 -7.84 9.36
C THR A 41 9.06 -8.26 10.53
N GLY A 42 7.75 -8.45 10.30
CA GLY A 42 6.76 -8.63 11.35
C GLY A 42 6.49 -7.37 12.16
N SER A 43 7.06 -6.22 11.77
CA SER A 43 6.88 -4.94 12.47
C SER A 43 5.43 -4.45 12.35
N PRO A 44 4.88 -3.80 13.39
CA PRO A 44 3.55 -3.22 13.31
C PRO A 44 3.52 -2.08 12.30
N TRP A 45 2.34 -1.81 11.72
CA TRP A 45 2.12 -0.72 10.76
C TRP A 45 2.53 0.67 11.27
N ARG A 46 2.56 0.89 12.59
CA ARG A 46 3.01 2.15 13.20
C ARG A 46 4.51 2.38 13.13
N ASP A 47 5.29 1.34 12.90
CA ASP A 47 6.75 1.39 12.84
C ASP A 47 7.24 1.41 11.38
N LEU A 48 6.33 1.69 10.44
CA LEU A 48 6.67 1.78 9.03
C LEU A 48 7.68 2.92 8.83
N PRO A 49 8.77 2.71 8.07
CA PRO A 49 9.74 3.77 7.80
C PRO A 49 9.09 5.01 7.16
N PRO A 50 9.61 6.24 7.43
CA PRO A 50 9.08 7.49 6.90
C PRO A 50 8.90 7.52 5.38
N ASP A 51 9.79 6.83 4.66
CA ASP A 51 9.76 6.71 3.19
C ASP A 51 8.48 6.04 2.65
N PHE A 52 7.68 5.39 3.51
CA PHE A 52 6.41 4.76 3.15
C PHE A 52 5.19 5.44 3.79
N GLU A 53 5.38 6.39 4.72
CA GLU A 53 4.29 7.03 5.47
C GLU A 53 3.38 7.89 4.57
N GLU A 54 3.95 8.55 3.56
CA GLU A 54 3.22 9.41 2.62
C GLU A 54 2.15 8.62 1.84
N VAL A 55 2.46 7.37 1.44
CA VAL A 55 1.52 6.48 0.76
C VAL A 55 0.40 5.99 1.68
N PHE A 56 0.71 5.83 2.96
CA PHE A 56 -0.24 5.31 3.93
C PHE A 56 -1.36 6.31 4.24
N ILE A 57 -1.04 7.61 4.23
CA ILE A 57 -1.99 8.69 4.54
C ILE A 57 -2.92 8.99 3.35
N ASP A 58 -2.43 8.89 2.11
CA ASP A 58 -3.18 9.31 0.91
C ASP A 58 -3.83 8.17 0.11
N SER A 59 -3.60 6.90 0.46
CA SER A 59 -4.21 5.77 -0.24
C SER A 59 -5.66 5.49 0.20
N PRO A 60 -6.63 5.44 -0.73
CA PRO A 60 -8.02 5.09 -0.41
C PRO A 60 -8.17 3.66 0.14
N ILE A 61 -7.29 2.74 -0.25
CA ILE A 61 -7.26 1.35 0.24
C ILE A 61 -6.94 1.33 1.74
N VAL A 62 -5.99 2.17 2.17
CA VAL A 62 -5.60 2.27 3.59
C VAL A 62 -6.66 2.99 4.40
N ARG A 63 -7.29 4.04 3.87
CA ARG A 63 -8.39 4.76 4.54
C ARG A 63 -9.56 3.83 4.90
N VAL A 64 -9.96 2.94 3.99
CA VAL A 64 -11.03 1.97 4.25
C VAL A 64 -10.60 0.95 5.30
N HIS A 65 -9.34 0.51 5.27
CA HIS A 65 -8.83 -0.49 6.22
C HIS A 65 -8.67 0.06 7.65
N GLN A 66 -8.29 1.34 7.81
CA GLN A 66 -8.19 2.02 9.12
C GLN A 66 -9.57 2.14 9.81
N HIS A 67 -10.65 2.40 9.07
CA HIS A 67 -12.01 2.43 9.65
C HIS A 67 -12.50 1.06 10.15
N ALA A 68 -11.95 -0.05 9.64
CA ALA A 68 -12.31 -1.39 10.08
C ALA A 68 -11.55 -1.85 11.33
N ALA A 69 -10.40 -1.25 11.64
CA ALA A 69 -9.55 -1.61 12.78
C ALA A 69 -9.86 -0.83 14.07
N GLY A 70 -10.81 0.10 14.04
CA GLY A 70 -11.14 0.97 15.17
C GLY A 70 -12.64 1.23 15.31
N SER A 71 -13.34 0.32 15.98
CA SER A 71 -14.54 0.66 16.73
C SER A 71 -14.57 -0.18 18.01
N PRO A 72 -14.27 0.39 19.19
CA PRO A 72 -14.50 -0.31 20.44
C PRO A 72 -16.00 -0.52 20.63
N LYS A 73 -16.39 -1.71 21.08
CA LYS A 73 -17.73 -2.00 21.60
C LYS A 73 -17.86 -1.48 23.03
#